data_AF-X0UWG4-F1
#
_entry.id   AF-X0UWG4-F1
#
_cell.length_a   1.000
_cell.length_b   1.000
_cell.length_c   1.000
_cell.angle_alpha   90.00
_cell.angle_beta   90.00
_cell.angle_gamma   90.00
#
_symmetry.space_group_name_H-M   'P 1'
#
loop_
_entity.id
_entity.type
_entity.pdbx_description
1 polymer ?
#
loop_
_entity_poly.entity_id
_entity_poly.type
_entity_poly.pdbx_seq_one_letter_code
_entity_poly.pdbx_strand_id
1 'polypeptide(L)'
;QTLQKYTFKSLKTGVATILVETQILTPINHPALEAKLIQQASRSTVRFDVDAGRILSQQNDLDKKVIGFRGQASSLHYLMSFTEKLTESPVATAGRSVESARK
;
A
#
# COMPACT_ATOMS: atom_id res chain seq x y z
N GLN A 1 -6.05 6.58 -16.01
CA GLN A 1 -6.35 7.34 -14.78
C GLN A 1 -6.65 6.36 -13.67
N THR A 2 -6.27 6.68 -12.43
CA THR A 2 -6.57 5.87 -11.25
C THR A 2 -7.53 6.62 -10.32
N LEU A 3 -8.40 5.87 -9.65
CA LEU A 3 -9.29 6.37 -8.60
C LEU A 3 -8.97 5.64 -7.30
N GLN A 4 -8.76 6.37 -6.22
CA GLN A 4 -8.65 5.77 -4.89
C GLN A 4 -10.02 5.80 -4.21
N LYS A 5 -10.56 4.62 -3.91
CA LYS A 5 -11.80 4.46 -3.18
C LYS A 5 -11.49 4.07 -1.75
N TYR A 6 -11.97 4.88 -0.81
CA TYR A 6 -11.87 4.63 0.62
C TYR A 6 -13.23 4.17 1.14
N THR A 7 -13.27 3.02 1.80
CA THR A 7 -14.47 2.46 2.39
C THR A 7 -14.25 2.23 3.87
N PHE A 8 -14.95 2.97 4.72
CA PHE A 8 -14.98 2.72 6.14
C PHE A 8 -15.58 1.34 6.44
N LYS A 9 -14.93 0.55 7.29
CA LYS A 9 -15.39 -0.80 7.66
C LYS A 9 -15.87 -0.89 9.09
N SER A 10 -15.09 -0.37 10.04
CA SER A 10 -15.46 -0.35 11.46
C SER A 10 -14.59 0.61 12.24
N LEU A 11 -15.05 0.99 13.43
CA LEU A 11 -14.29 1.71 14.44
C LEU A 11 -14.38 0.93 15.75
N LYS A 12 -13.23 0.59 16.34
CA LYS A 12 -13.15 -0.11 17.62
C LYS A 12 -12.07 0.54 18.47
N THR A 13 -12.43 1.02 19.66
CA THR A 13 -11.49 1.55 20.66
C THR A 13 -10.52 2.58 20.05
N GLY A 14 -11.05 3.60 19.36
CA GLY A 14 -10.24 4.65 18.72
C GLY A 14 -9.56 4.25 17.40
N VAL A 15 -9.62 2.98 16.98
CA VAL A 15 -8.98 2.51 15.74
C VAL A 15 -10.01 2.23 14.64
N ALA A 16 -9.97 3.03 13.58
CA ALA A 16 -10.75 2.83 12.36
C ALA A 16 -10.07 1.81 11.44
N THR A 17 -10.87 0.88 10.91
CA THR A 17 -10.47 -0.01 9.82
C THR A 17 -11.05 0.53 8.52
N ILE A 18 -10.18 0.82 7.56
CA ILE A 18 -10.54 1.42 6.27
C ILE A 18 -10.02 0.50 5.16
N LEU A 19 -10.90 0.15 4.23
CA LEU A 19 -10.49 -0.51 2.99
C LEU A 19 -10.12 0.57 1.98
N VAL A 20 -8.94 0.47 1.38
CA VAL A 20 -8.50 1.35 0.29
C VAL A 20 -8.35 0.52 -0.97
N GLU A 21 -8.96 0.96 -2.06
CA GLU A 21 -8.90 0.31 -3.36
C GLU A 21 -8.43 1.31 -4.41
N THR A 22 -7.31 1.05 -5.05
CA THR A 22 -6.84 1.81 -6.21
C THR A 22 -7.39 1.14 -7.47
N GLN A 23 -8.32 1.81 -8.14
CA GLN A 23 -9.00 1.31 -9.33
C GLN A 23 -8.44 1.97 -10.58
N ILE A 24 -8.18 1.18 -11.62
CA ILE A 24 -7.84 1.69 -12.95
C ILE A 24 -9.13 1.93 -13.71
N LEU A 25 -9.41 3.18 -14.07
CA LEU A 25 -10.67 3.55 -14.74
C LEU A 25 -10.66 3.25 -16.24
N THR A 26 -9.48 3.13 -16.83
CA THR A 26 -9.34 2.86 -18.27
C THR A 26 -9.67 1.39 -18.53
N PRO A 27 -10.64 1.07 -19.40
CA PRO A 27 -10.91 -0.30 -19.80
C PRO A 27 -9.65 -0.94 -20.40
N ILE A 28 -9.18 -2.04 -19.81
CA ILE A 28 -8.01 -2.77 -20.31
C ILE A 28 -8.52 -3.94 -21.15
N ASN A 29 -8.46 -3.80 -22.48
CA ASN A 29 -8.91 -4.83 -23.41
C ASN A 29 -7.74 -5.71 -23.93
N HIS A 30 -6.51 -5.44 -23.49
CA HIS A 30 -5.31 -6.15 -23.94
C HIS A 30 -4.51 -6.74 -22.75
N PRO A 31 -4.29 -8.06 -22.70
CA PRO A 31 -3.54 -8.73 -21.63
C PRO A 31 -2.12 -8.19 -21.39
N ALA A 32 -1.46 -7.70 -22.45
CA ALA A 32 -0.14 -7.08 -22.34
C ALA A 32 -0.15 -5.76 -21.56
N LEU A 33 -1.26 -5.01 -21.60
CA LEU A 33 -1.47 -3.80 -20.80
C LEU A 33 -1.88 -4.15 -19.37
N GLU A 34 -2.70 -5.18 -19.20
CA GLU A 34 -3.12 -5.67 -17.88
C GLU A 34 -1.91 -6.09 -17.03
N ALA A 35 -0.98 -6.83 -17.62
CA ALA A 35 0.26 -7.24 -16.97
C ALA A 35 1.13 -6.06 -16.49
N LYS A 36 1.09 -4.91 -17.19
CA LYS A 36 1.84 -3.71 -16.79
C LYS A 36 1.15 -2.93 -15.67
N LEU A 37 -0.17 -2.97 -15.63
CA LEU A 37 -0.97 -2.14 -14.73
C LEU A 37 -1.41 -2.87 -13.46
N ILE A 38 -1.22 -4.19 -13.40
CA ILE A 38 -1.60 -5.03 -12.25
C ILE A 38 -1.00 -4.56 -10.92
N GLN A 39 0.19 -3.96 -10.96
CA GLN A 39 0.87 -3.40 -9.79
C GLN A 39 0.23 -2.08 -9.30
N GLN A 40 -0.45 -1.35 -10.18
CA GLN A 40 -1.12 -0.09 -9.85
C GLN A 40 -2.51 -0.32 -9.24
N ALA A 41 -3.16 -1.43 -9.58
CA ALA A 41 -4.41 -1.85 -8.96
C ALA A 41 -4.12 -2.56 -7.64
N SER A 42 -4.21 -1.82 -6.53
CA SER A 42 -3.97 -2.34 -5.19
C SER A 42 -5.23 -2.32 -4.35
N ARG A 43 -5.36 -3.31 -3.46
CA ARG A 43 -6.36 -3.34 -2.41
C ARG A 43 -5.65 -3.48 -1.07
N SER A 44 -6.01 -2.60 -0.14
CA SER A 44 -5.37 -2.55 1.16
C SER A 44 -6.36 -2.38 2.31
N THR A 45 -5.93 -2.83 3.48
CA THR A 45 -6.60 -2.57 4.74
C THR A 45 -5.72 -1.69 5.60
N VAL A 46 -6.24 -0.52 5.98
CA VAL A 46 -5.56 0.47 6.82
C VAL A 46 -6.18 0.45 8.21
N ARG A 47 -5.33 0.42 9.23
CA ARG A 47 -5.70 0.68 10.62
C ARG A 47 -5.27 2.09 10.99
N PHE A 48 -6.24 2.94 11.27
CA PHE A 48 -6.04 4.36 11.54
C PHE A 48 -6.42 4.66 13.00
N ASP A 49 -5.48 5.23 13.74
CA ASP A 49 -5.70 5.78 15.07
C ASP A 49 -6.38 7.14 14.92
N VAL A 50 -7.66 7.19 15.28
CA VAL A 50 -8.50 8.38 15.15
C VAL A 50 -8.11 9.44 16.19
N ASP A 51 -7.68 9.01 17.37
CA ASP A 51 -7.35 9.90 18.49
C ASP A 51 -6.00 10.58 18.25
N ALA A 52 -4.99 9.84 17.78
CA ALA A 52 -3.68 10.38 17.45
C ALA A 52 -3.55 10.86 15.99
N GLY A 53 -4.57 10.66 15.15
CA GLY A 53 -4.60 11.11 13.76
C GLY A 53 -3.55 10.45 12.84
N ARG A 54 -3.21 9.18 13.07
CA ARG A 54 -2.09 8.51 12.36
C ARG A 54 -2.41 7.08 11.94
N ILE A 55 -1.71 6.59 10.92
CA ILE A 55 -1.81 5.19 10.48
C ILE A 55 -0.96 4.32 11.42
N LEU A 56 -1.57 3.27 11.97
CA LEU A 56 -0.88 2.26 12.78
C LEU A 56 -0.29 1.14 11.91
N SER A 57 -1.03 0.74 10.88
CA SER A 57 -0.59 -0.30 9.96
C SER A 57 -1.35 -0.26 8.64
N GLN A 58 -0.72 -0.73 7.58
CA GLN A 58 -1.33 -0.97 6.30
C GLN A 58 -0.93 -2.36 5.78
N GLN A 59 -1.91 -3.12 5.31
CA GLN A 59 -1.71 -4.42 4.67
C GLN A 59 -2.18 -4.35 3.22
N ASN A 60 -1.32 -4.70 2.27
CA ASN A 60 -1.64 -4.84 0.86
C ASN A 60 -1.43 -6.30 0.45
N ASP A 61 -2.48 -6.96 -0.04
CA ASP A 61 -2.39 -8.30 -0.61
C ASP A 61 -2.94 -8.28 -2.04
N LEU A 62 -2.16 -8.81 -2.98
CA LEU A 62 -2.54 -8.91 -4.39
C LEU A 62 -2.28 -10.32 -4.88
N ASP A 63 -3.34 -10.96 -5.36
CA ASP A 63 -3.29 -12.23 -6.07
C ASP A 63 -4.05 -12.06 -7.39
N LYS A 64 -3.33 -12.10 -8.51
CA LYS A 64 -3.91 -11.91 -9.85
C LYS A 64 -3.26 -12.80 -10.88
N LYS A 65 -4.10 -13.38 -11.75
CA LYS A 65 -3.68 -14.19 -12.89
C LYS A 65 -4.12 -13.52 -14.20
N VAL A 66 -3.18 -13.35 -15.12
CA VAL A 66 -3.41 -12.86 -16.49
C VAL A 66 -3.11 -13.99 -17.46
N ILE A 67 -4.00 -14.25 -18.41
CA ILE A 67 -3.82 -15.25 -19.47
C ILE A 67 -3.61 -14.50 -20.79
N GLY A 68 -2.76 -15.01 -21.68
CA GLY A 68 -2.57 -14.43 -23.01
C GLY A 68 -1.57 -13.28 -23.10
N PHE A 69 -0.83 -12.97 -22.02
CA PHE A 69 0.09 -11.82 -21.94
C PHE A 69 1.14 -11.76 -23.07
N ARG A 70 1.62 -12.91 -23.55
CA ARG A 70 2.57 -13.08 -24.68
C ARG A 70 2.06 -14.14 -25.68
N GLY A 71 0.75 -14.18 -25.92
CA GLY A 71 0.09 -15.16 -26.83
C GLY A 71 -0.78 -16.17 -26.08
N GLN A 72 -1.71 -16.84 -26.79
CA GLN A 72 -2.81 -17.62 -26.17
C GLN A 72 -2.38 -18.70 -25.16
N ALA A 73 -1.18 -19.27 -25.33
CA ALA A 73 -0.63 -20.31 -24.43
C ALA A 73 0.15 -19.75 -23.22
N SER A 74 0.18 -18.44 -23.01
CA SER A 74 0.95 -17.81 -21.92
C SER A 74 0.08 -17.44 -20.72
N SER A 75 0.65 -17.49 -19.51
CA SER A 75 0.01 -16.95 -18.31
C SER A 75 1.03 -16.26 -17.40
N LEU A 76 0.57 -15.26 -16.66
CA LEU A 76 1.32 -14.54 -15.65
C LEU A 76 0.52 -14.59 -14.35
N HIS A 77 1.15 -15.05 -13.27
CA HIS A 77 0.58 -15.02 -11.93
C HIS A 77 1.40 -14.04 -11.10
N TYR A 78 0.73 -13.02 -10.56
CA TYR A 78 1.33 -12.01 -9.71
C TYR A 78 0.79 -12.17 -8.30
N LEU A 79 1.70 -12.47 -7.36
CA LEU A 79 1.43 -12.56 -5.94
C LEU A 79 2.29 -11.55 -5.20
N MET A 80 1.67 -10.69 -4.39
CA MET A 80 2.35 -9.72 -3.55
C MET A 80 1.65 -9.65 -2.20
N SER A 81 2.44 -9.65 -1.13
CA SER A 81 1.98 -9.28 0.22
C SER A 81 2.95 -8.26 0.78
N PHE A 82 2.43 -7.15 1.27
CA PHE A 82 3.19 -6.06 1.84
C PHE A 82 2.51 -5.55 3.10
N THR A 83 3.28 -5.43 4.18
CA THR A 83 2.80 -4.94 5.47
C THR A 83 3.67 -3.79 5.94
N GLU A 84 3.05 -2.66 6.23
CA GLU A 84 3.66 -1.53 6.92
C GLU A 84 3.07 -1.42 8.33
N LYS A 85 3.91 -1.14 9.33
CA LYS A 85 3.51 -0.93 10.71
C LYS A 85 4.29 0.24 11.31
N LEU A 86 3.61 1.09 12.04
CA LEU A 86 4.24 2.11 12.85
C LEU A 86 5.00 1.45 14.00
N THR A 87 6.30 1.70 14.10
CA THR A 87 7.14 1.23 15.20
C THR A 87 7.38 2.36 16.20
N GLU A 88 7.54 2.02 17.48
CA GLU A 88 7.70 2.99 18.58
C GLU A 88 9.14 3.48 18.76
N SER A 89 10.09 3.04 17.93
CA SER A 89 11.50 3.36 18.13
C SER A 89 11.72 4.88 18.08
N PRO A 90 12.44 5.46 19.06
CA PRO A 90 12.80 6.87 19.01
C PRO A 90 13.65 7.08 17.76
N VAL A 91 13.20 7.99 16.90
CA VAL A 91 13.98 8.44 15.75
C VAL A 91 15.23 9.10 16.32
N ALA A 92 16.35 8.37 16.31
CA ALA A 92 17.65 8.91 16.68
C ALA A 92 18.07 9.92 15.60
N THR A 93 17.61 11.16 15.72
CA THR A 93 18.19 12.27 14.97
C THR A 93 19.60 12.52 15.49
N ALA A 94 20.59 12.52 14.59
CA ALA A 94 21.96 12.84 14.95
C ALA A 94 22.03 14.24 15.58
N GLY A 95 22.28 14.30 16.89
CA GLY A 95 22.55 15.56 17.58
C GLY A 95 23.91 16.10 17.14
N ARG A 96 23.97 17.38 16.78
CA ARG A 96 25.22 18.07 16.49
C ARG A 96 26.10 18.03 17.75
N SER A 97 27.21 17.30 17.71
CA SER A 97 28.23 17.35 18.76
C SER A 97 28.85 18.74 18.77
N VAL A 98 28.55 19.53 19.80
CA VAL A 98 29.26 20.79 20.04
C VAL A 98 30.54 20.44 20.79
N GLU A 99 31.60 20.13 20.04
CA GLU A 99 32.93 19.92 20.62
C GLU A 99 33.43 21.27 21.13
N SER A 100 33.48 21.38 22.46
CA SER A 100 33.93 22.57 23.17
C SER A 100 35.42 22.77 22.93
N ALA A 101 35.76 23.68 22.02
CA ALA A 101 37.11 24.21 21.91
C ALA A 101 37.44 25.03 23.16
N ARG A 102 38.08 24.39 24.15
CA ARG A 102 38.91 25.07 25.14
C ARG A 102 40.35 25.02 24.61
N LYS A 103 40.83 26.16 24.09
CA LYS A 103 42.24 26.53 24.11
C LYS A 103 42.43 27.57 25.20
#